data_AF-A0A240AD52-F1
#
_entry.id   AF-A0A240AD52-F1
#
_cell.length_a   1.000
_cell.length_b   1.000
_cell.length_c   1.000
_cell.angle_alpha   90.00
_cell.angle_beta   90.00
_cell.angle_gamma   90.00
#
_symmetry.space_group_name_H-M   'P 1'
#
loop_
_entity.id
_entity.type
_entity.pdbx_description
1 polymer ?
#
loop_
_entity_poly.entity_id
_entity_poly.type
_entity_poly.pdbx_seq_one_letter_code
_entity_poly.pdbx_strand_id
1 'polypeptide(L)'
;MKNTLARTAMTAGGMMVTGAVMASSLVLPTAQSLAGQWQVADRERQCRIEFLASEQSAANGYRLVDRQRCLNKLFAAEVVGWRPAPDGIALLQADGSTLAFFSRDGEVYRNRLGADDGLTLKALA
;
A
#
# COMPACT_ATOMS: atom_id res chain seq x y z
N MET A 1 14.12 76.93 8.37
CA MET A 1 15.18 76.12 9.01
C MET A 1 14.86 75.95 10.48
N LYS A 2 14.56 74.72 10.91
CA LYS A 2 14.88 74.16 12.25
C LYS A 2 14.47 72.69 12.25
N ASN A 3 15.48 71.83 12.14
CA ASN A 3 15.39 70.38 12.24
C ASN A 3 14.99 69.98 13.66
N THR A 4 14.19 68.93 13.81
CA THR A 4 14.35 68.00 14.93
C THR A 4 13.89 66.61 14.50
N LEU A 5 14.86 65.70 14.38
CA LEU A 5 14.64 64.27 14.18
C LEU A 5 14.30 63.65 15.55
N ALA A 6 13.19 62.92 15.64
CA ALA A 6 12.86 62.12 16.80
C ALA A 6 12.91 60.63 16.44
N ARG A 7 13.44 59.87 17.39
CA ARG A 7 14.08 58.56 17.25
C ARG A 7 13.11 57.40 16.97
N THR A 8 13.69 56.44 16.27
CA THR A 8 13.28 55.07 15.97
C THR A 8 12.71 54.32 17.18
N ALA A 9 11.65 53.54 16.95
CA ALA A 9 11.35 52.34 17.72
C ALA A 9 10.94 51.22 16.74
N MET A 10 11.85 50.27 16.49
CA MET A 10 11.55 49.04 15.77
C MET A 10 10.77 48.13 16.71
N THR A 11 9.47 47.95 16.47
CA THR A 11 8.68 46.92 17.14
C THR A 11 9.03 45.56 16.55
N ALA A 12 9.57 44.70 17.40
CA ALA A 12 10.02 43.35 17.14
C ALA A 12 8.97 42.49 16.41
N GLY A 13 9.44 41.71 15.43
CA GLY A 13 8.63 40.72 14.73
C GLY A 13 8.19 39.59 15.65
N GLY A 14 6.90 39.32 15.67
CA GLY A 14 6.35 38.10 16.25
C GLY A 14 6.26 37.01 15.18
N MET A 15 7.22 36.09 15.17
CA MET A 15 7.10 34.84 14.41
C MET A 15 6.24 33.89 15.24
N MET A 16 4.95 33.76 14.91
CA MET A 16 4.06 32.82 15.58
C MET A 16 3.71 31.64 14.68
N VAL A 17 3.66 30.48 15.36
CA VAL A 17 3.21 29.15 14.93
C VAL A 17 4.26 28.30 14.21
N THR A 18 5.15 27.71 15.01
CA THR A 18 5.75 26.41 14.70
C THR A 18 4.65 25.35 14.80
N GLY A 19 3.94 25.09 13.70
CA GLY A 19 3.02 23.97 13.62
C GLY A 19 3.80 22.67 13.75
N ALA A 20 3.57 21.92 14.82
CA ALA A 20 4.06 20.55 14.92
C ALA A 20 3.28 19.70 13.90
N VAL A 21 3.91 19.37 12.79
CA VAL A 21 3.35 18.40 11.84
C VAL A 21 3.54 17.02 12.48
N MET A 22 2.47 16.44 13.03
CA MET A 22 2.53 15.07 13.52
C MET A 22 2.60 14.15 12.31
N ALA A 23 3.76 13.54 12.07
CA ALA A 23 3.87 12.45 11.11
C ALA A 23 3.18 11.21 11.70
N SER A 24 1.90 11.02 11.40
CA SER A 24 1.19 9.79 11.74
C SER A 24 1.62 8.66 10.81
N SER A 25 2.23 7.60 11.35
CA SER A 25 2.57 6.39 10.58
C SER A 25 1.37 5.46 10.49
N LEU A 26 1.22 4.83 9.33
CA LEU A 26 0.32 3.70 9.16
C LEU A 26 0.89 2.47 9.88
N VAL A 27 0.00 1.63 10.40
CA VAL A 27 0.35 0.35 11.03
C VAL A 27 0.61 -0.69 9.93
N LEU A 28 1.72 -1.42 10.02
CA LEU A 28 1.99 -2.57 9.15
C LEU A 28 1.18 -3.78 9.65
N PRO A 29 0.26 -4.34 8.85
CA PRO A 29 -0.46 -5.56 9.23
C PRO A 29 0.48 -6.76 9.32
N THR A 30 0.20 -7.70 10.23
CA THR A 30 0.91 -8.98 10.29
C THR A 30 0.42 -9.92 9.20
N ALA A 31 1.26 -10.85 8.76
CA ALA A 31 0.81 -11.85 7.78
C ALA A 31 -0.33 -12.72 8.31
N GLN A 32 -0.31 -13.04 9.60
CA GLN A 32 -1.36 -13.80 10.26
C GLN A 32 -2.72 -13.08 10.19
N SER A 33 -2.73 -11.75 10.30
CA SER A 33 -3.98 -10.96 10.22
C SER A 33 -4.61 -10.92 8.82
N LEU A 34 -3.83 -11.20 7.78
CA LEU A 34 -4.28 -11.18 6.38
C LEU A 34 -4.29 -12.57 5.74
N ALA A 35 -3.86 -13.61 6.44
CA ALA A 35 -3.89 -14.98 5.95
C ALA A 35 -5.35 -15.45 5.76
N GLY A 36 -5.59 -16.27 4.74
CA GLY A 36 -6.92 -16.77 4.41
C GLY A 36 -7.19 -16.84 2.91
N GLN A 37 -8.45 -17.00 2.54
CA GLN A 37 -8.90 -17.05 1.16
C GLN A 37 -9.11 -15.63 0.61
N TRP A 38 -8.66 -15.42 -0.61
CA TRP A 38 -8.76 -14.14 -1.30
C TRP A 38 -9.19 -14.34 -2.74
N GLN A 39 -9.70 -13.27 -3.34
CA GLN A 39 -10.04 -13.19 -4.75
C GLN A 39 -9.25 -12.07 -5.41
N VAL A 40 -8.51 -12.39 -6.46
CA VAL A 40 -7.97 -11.41 -7.42
C VAL A 40 -8.92 -11.37 -8.61
N ALA A 41 -9.35 -10.19 -9.04
CA ALA A 41 -10.27 -10.08 -10.17
C ALA A 41 -9.97 -8.87 -11.06
N ASP A 42 -10.15 -9.05 -12.37
CA ASP A 42 -10.37 -7.96 -13.33
C ASP A 42 -11.86 -7.92 -13.72
N ARG A 43 -12.22 -7.24 -14.81
CA ARG A 43 -13.61 -7.17 -15.29
C ARG A 43 -14.17 -8.48 -15.82
N GLU A 44 -13.32 -9.40 -16.26
CA GLU A 44 -13.72 -10.62 -16.97
C GLU A 44 -13.48 -11.89 -16.14
N ARG A 45 -12.52 -11.84 -15.22
CA ARG A 45 -11.91 -13.02 -14.60
C ARG A 45 -11.84 -12.83 -13.09
N GLN A 46 -12.06 -13.94 -12.40
CA GLN A 46 -11.93 -14.02 -10.95
C GLN A 46 -11.06 -15.21 -10.59
N CYS A 47 -10.11 -14.97 -9.70
CA CYS A 47 -9.09 -15.91 -9.29
C CYS A 47 -9.10 -16.09 -7.79
N ARG A 48 -9.42 -17.30 -7.32
CA ARG A 48 -9.32 -17.62 -5.89
C ARG A 48 -7.91 -18.07 -5.55
N ILE A 49 -7.35 -17.41 -4.54
CA ILE A 49 -6.02 -17.69 -4.01
C ILE A 49 -6.07 -17.78 -2.50
N GLU A 50 -5.02 -18.31 -1.90
CA GLU A 50 -4.87 -18.41 -0.45
C GLU A 50 -3.55 -17.76 -0.02
N PHE A 51 -3.66 -16.80 0.88
CA PHE A 51 -2.52 -16.22 1.57
C PHE A 51 -2.19 -17.06 2.80
N LEU A 52 -0.97 -17.60 2.84
CA LEU A 52 -0.44 -18.29 4.00
C LEU A 52 0.50 -17.35 4.77
N ALA A 53 0.56 -17.52 6.10
CA ALA A 53 1.49 -16.77 6.95
C ALA A 53 2.89 -17.43 7.07
N SER A 54 3.12 -18.57 6.42
CA SER A 54 4.44 -19.20 6.33
C SER A 54 5.34 -18.41 5.38
N GLU A 55 6.60 -18.21 5.75
CA GLU A 55 7.56 -17.46 4.95
C GLU A 55 7.82 -18.07 3.57
N GLN A 56 8.10 -17.19 2.60
CA GLN A 56 8.67 -17.49 1.30
C GLN A 56 10.01 -16.75 1.21
N SER A 57 11.06 -17.40 1.73
CA SER A 57 12.37 -16.76 1.93
C SER A 57 13.00 -16.27 0.61
N ALA A 58 12.80 -16.99 -0.49
CA ALA A 58 13.34 -16.58 -1.80
C ALA A 58 12.77 -15.23 -2.30
N ALA A 59 11.53 -14.90 -1.91
CA ALA A 59 10.85 -13.68 -2.34
C ALA A 59 10.84 -12.57 -1.27
N ASN A 60 11.45 -12.79 -0.10
CA ASN A 60 11.34 -11.89 1.06
C ASN A 60 9.88 -11.52 1.37
N GLY A 61 9.03 -12.54 1.47
CA GLY A 61 7.59 -12.41 1.72
C GLY A 61 6.99 -13.68 2.33
N TYR A 62 5.71 -13.90 2.09
CA TYR A 62 4.93 -15.03 2.59
C TYR A 62 4.38 -15.85 1.44
N ARG A 63 4.06 -17.13 1.70
CA ARG A 63 3.60 -18.05 0.67
C ARG A 63 2.19 -17.71 0.18
N LEU A 64 2.00 -17.81 -1.12
CA LEU A 64 0.71 -17.71 -1.79
C LEU A 64 0.41 -19.05 -2.47
N VAL A 65 -0.85 -19.51 -2.37
CA VAL A 65 -1.31 -20.72 -3.06
C VAL A 65 -2.39 -20.36 -4.07
N ASP A 66 -2.12 -20.64 -5.33
CA ASP A 66 -3.09 -20.61 -6.43
C ASP A 66 -3.33 -22.05 -6.92
N ARG A 67 -4.24 -22.78 -6.26
CA ARG A 67 -4.52 -24.18 -6.57
C ARG A 67 -5.01 -24.38 -8.01
N GLN A 68 -5.70 -23.39 -8.55
CA GLN A 68 -6.30 -23.45 -9.89
C GLN A 68 -5.34 -22.95 -10.98
N ARG A 69 -4.16 -22.43 -10.59
CA ARG A 69 -3.19 -21.78 -11.47
C ARG A 69 -3.83 -20.72 -12.36
N CYS A 70 -4.83 -20.01 -11.87
CA CYS A 70 -5.59 -19.06 -12.67
C CYS A 70 -4.88 -17.69 -12.77
N LEU A 71 -3.96 -17.38 -11.85
CA LEU A 71 -3.21 -16.13 -11.85
C LEU A 71 -2.36 -15.96 -13.11
N ASN A 72 -1.97 -17.06 -13.78
CA ASN A 72 -1.26 -17.01 -15.07
C ASN A 72 -2.08 -16.38 -16.21
N LYS A 73 -3.41 -16.21 -16.03
CA LYS A 73 -4.28 -15.50 -16.97
C LYS A 73 -4.35 -14.01 -16.70
N LEU A 74 -3.96 -13.58 -15.49
CA LEU A 74 -3.96 -12.18 -15.05
C LEU A 74 -2.56 -11.56 -15.13
N PHE A 75 -1.53 -12.39 -15.01
CA PHE A 75 -0.15 -11.96 -14.89
C PHE A 75 0.75 -12.70 -15.86
N ALA A 76 1.72 -11.98 -16.44
CA ALA A 76 2.69 -12.52 -17.39
C ALA A 76 3.78 -13.38 -16.74
N ALA A 77 3.92 -13.32 -15.41
CA ALA A 77 4.89 -14.11 -14.66
C ALA A 77 4.23 -14.77 -13.44
N GLU A 78 4.88 -15.81 -12.94
CA GLU A 78 4.39 -16.59 -11.81
C GLU A 78 4.40 -15.76 -10.51
N VAL A 79 3.29 -15.81 -9.79
CA VAL A 79 3.16 -15.25 -8.45
C VAL A 79 3.44 -16.35 -7.44
N VAL A 80 4.54 -16.23 -6.69
CA VAL A 80 4.97 -17.26 -5.72
C VAL A 80 4.76 -16.86 -4.26
N GLY A 81 4.44 -15.59 -4.03
CA GLY A 81 4.31 -15.04 -2.70
C GLY A 81 3.58 -13.71 -2.64
N TRP A 82 3.41 -13.23 -1.42
CA TRP A 82 2.78 -11.95 -1.11
C TRP A 82 3.47 -11.27 0.06
N ARG A 83 3.28 -9.95 0.20
CA ARG A 83 3.82 -9.19 1.34
C ARG A 83 2.86 -8.07 1.76
N PRO A 84 2.51 -7.96 3.05
CA PRO A 84 1.76 -6.81 3.55
C PRO A 84 2.59 -5.54 3.49
N ALA A 85 1.91 -4.43 3.25
CA ALA A 85 2.41 -3.07 3.41
C ALA A 85 1.42 -2.28 4.29
N PRO A 86 1.84 -1.15 4.89
CA PRO A 86 0.94 -0.36 5.75
C PRO A 86 -0.33 0.12 5.01
N ASP A 87 -0.20 0.36 3.71
CA ASP A 87 -1.22 0.91 2.82
C ASP A 87 -1.71 -0.09 1.76
N GLY A 88 -1.29 -1.36 1.81
CA GLY A 88 -1.64 -2.31 0.75
C GLY A 88 -1.04 -3.69 0.87
N ILE A 89 -1.06 -4.43 -0.24
CA ILE A 89 -0.54 -5.79 -0.34
C ILE A 89 0.19 -5.94 -1.69
N ALA A 90 1.41 -6.46 -1.65
CA ALA A 90 2.19 -6.80 -2.84
C ALA A 90 2.04 -8.29 -3.18
N LEU A 91 1.88 -8.61 -4.47
CA LEU A 91 2.10 -9.94 -5.03
C LEU A 91 3.50 -10.01 -5.63
N LEU A 92 4.20 -11.11 -5.36
CA LEU A 92 5.65 -11.22 -5.57
C LEU A 92 6.02 -12.31 -6.58
N GLN A 93 7.06 -12.02 -7.36
CA GLN A 93 7.76 -13.02 -8.18
C GLN A 93 8.78 -13.80 -7.34
N ALA A 94 9.39 -14.82 -7.96
CA ALA A 94 10.36 -15.70 -7.31
C ALA A 94 11.63 -14.97 -6.83
N ASP A 95 12.01 -13.87 -7.46
CA ASP A 95 13.15 -13.03 -7.07
C ASP A 95 12.80 -11.97 -6.02
N GLY A 96 11.55 -11.94 -5.53
CA GLY A 96 11.06 -10.96 -4.56
C GLY A 96 10.67 -9.61 -5.13
N SER A 97 10.76 -9.42 -6.46
CA SER A 97 10.22 -8.25 -7.13
C SER A 97 8.69 -8.22 -7.01
N THR A 98 8.13 -7.00 -6.97
CA THR A 98 6.68 -6.81 -6.89
C THR A 98 6.09 -6.86 -8.29
N LEU A 99 5.22 -7.83 -8.52
CA LEU A 99 4.52 -7.99 -9.79
C LEU A 99 3.25 -7.13 -9.85
N ALA A 100 2.55 -7.01 -8.72
CA ALA A 100 1.40 -6.12 -8.57
C ALA A 100 1.31 -5.64 -7.12
N PHE A 101 1.05 -4.34 -6.94
CA PHE A 101 0.74 -3.75 -5.65
C PHE A 101 -0.72 -3.35 -5.61
N PHE A 102 -1.45 -3.75 -4.56
CA PHE A 102 -2.84 -3.42 -4.35
C PHE A 102 -2.94 -2.46 -3.17
N SER A 103 -3.28 -1.21 -3.44
CA SER A 103 -3.53 -0.19 -2.41
C SER A 103 -4.85 -0.46 -1.71
N ARG A 104 -4.91 -0.28 -0.39
CA ARG A 104 -6.13 -0.41 0.41
C ARG A 104 -7.11 0.70 0.03
N ASP A 105 -8.33 0.32 -0.33
CA ASP A 105 -9.44 1.22 -0.68
C ASP A 105 -10.74 0.74 0.00
N GLY A 106 -10.84 1.07 1.30
CA GLY A 106 -11.85 0.49 2.19
C GLY A 106 -11.65 -1.02 2.36
N GLU A 107 -12.70 -1.79 2.06
CA GLU A 107 -12.73 -3.26 2.18
C GLU A 107 -12.13 -3.99 0.96
N VAL A 108 -11.80 -3.26 -0.10
CA VAL A 108 -11.23 -3.81 -1.34
C VAL A 108 -9.86 -3.20 -1.56
N TYR A 109 -8.91 -4.00 -2.01
CA TYR A 109 -7.61 -3.48 -2.44
C TYR A 109 -7.59 -3.36 -3.97
N ARG A 110 -6.98 -2.30 -4.51
CA ARG A 110 -6.97 -1.99 -5.94
C ARG A 110 -5.56 -1.73 -6.43
N ASN A 111 -5.20 -2.24 -7.61
CA ASN A 111 -3.89 -1.94 -8.20
C ASN A 111 -3.82 -0.56 -8.85
N ARG A 112 -4.96 0.02 -9.21
CA ARG A 112 -5.12 1.37 -9.75
C ARG A 112 -6.34 2.02 -9.10
N LEU A 113 -6.09 3.07 -8.31
CA LEU A 113 -7.16 3.82 -7.66
C LEU A 113 -7.96 4.61 -8.71
N GLY A 114 -9.29 4.60 -8.58
CA GLY A 114 -10.21 5.32 -9.45
C GLY A 114 -10.35 4.77 -10.88
N ALA A 115 -9.77 3.61 -11.17
CA ALA A 115 -9.86 2.97 -12.48
C ALA A 115 -10.78 1.75 -12.43
N ASP A 116 -11.81 1.73 -13.28
CA ASP A 116 -12.83 0.67 -13.30
C ASP A 116 -12.33 -0.64 -13.97
N ASP A 117 -11.19 -0.60 -14.65
CA ASP A 117 -10.55 -1.71 -15.38
C ASP A 117 -9.33 -2.30 -14.64
N GLY A 118 -9.06 -1.80 -13.42
CA GLY A 118 -7.97 -2.28 -12.59
C GLY A 118 -8.22 -3.67 -12.02
N LEU A 119 -7.15 -4.27 -11.50
CA LEU A 119 -7.24 -5.47 -10.68
C LEU A 119 -7.71 -5.10 -9.27
N THR A 120 -8.58 -5.94 -8.75
CA THR A 120 -9.05 -5.89 -7.36
C THR A 120 -8.57 -7.11 -6.60
N LEU A 121 -8.36 -6.94 -5.30
CA LEU A 121 -8.04 -7.99 -4.34
C LEU A 121 -8.99 -7.87 -3.15
N LYS A 122 -9.76 -8.93 -2.88
CA LYS A 122 -10.79 -8.95 -1.83
C LYS A 122 -10.69 -10.22 -1.00
N ALA A 123 -10.80 -10.09 0.32
CA ALA A 123 -10.89 -11.24 1.21
C ALA A 123 -12.21 -11.99 0.97
N LEU A 124 -12.14 -13.32 0.93
CA LEU A 124 -13.30 -14.20 0.89
C LEU A 124 -13.53 -14.69 2.32
N ALA A 125 -14.66 -14.28 2.91
CA ALA A 125 -15.06 -14.64 4.28
C ALA A 125 -15.07 -16.16 4.52
#